data_AF-A0A2R6DM04-F1
#
_entry.id   AF-A0A2R6DM04-F1
#
_cell.length_a   1.000
_cell.length_b   1.000
_cell.length_c   1.000
_cell.angle_alpha   90.00
_cell.angle_beta   90.00
_cell.angle_gamma   90.00
#
_symmetry.space_group_name_H-M   'P 1'
#
loop_
_entity.id
_entity.type
_entity.pdbx_description
1 polymer ?
#
loop_
_entity_poly.entity_id
_entity_poly.type
_entity_poly.pdbx_seq_one_letter_code
_entity_poly.pdbx_strand_id
1 'polypeptide(L)'
;MNVRSIDLVAYALLAGSVLVGLLLWSSLPDSMAIHFGVGGEPDSFVAKPVGVLLAPTIGLGAVVLTRYGPERASRTYGSPYIENVAVVFTATVIAYAQGFVYAWNLGYRPGSLVVLVPVLLAAGAFVAYTYTRDGTPS
;
A
#
# COMPACT_ATOMS: atom_id res chain seq x y z
N MET A 1 -8.63 -7.27 -17.81
CA MET A 1 -7.65 -8.24 -17.26
C MET A 1 -8.40 -9.31 -16.50
N ASN A 2 -7.93 -10.56 -16.50
CA ASN A 2 -8.52 -11.59 -15.63
C ASN A 2 -8.01 -11.40 -14.18
N VAL A 3 -8.70 -12.01 -13.22
CA VAL A 3 -8.39 -11.93 -11.78
C VAL A 3 -6.95 -12.34 -11.48
N ARG A 4 -6.47 -13.40 -12.15
CA ARG A 4 -5.09 -13.91 -11.97
C ARG A 4 -4.03 -12.87 -12.36
N SER A 5 -4.23 -12.15 -13.47
CA SER A 5 -3.31 -11.09 -13.88
C SER A 5 -3.29 -9.93 -12.88
N ILE A 6 -4.43 -9.60 -12.28
CA ILE A 6 -4.52 -8.55 -11.26
C ILE A 6 -3.77 -8.95 -10.00
N ASP A 7 -3.96 -10.17 -9.52
CA ASP A 7 -3.28 -10.68 -8.34
C ASP A 7 -1.76 -10.72 -8.56
N LEU A 8 -1.31 -11.14 -9.75
CA LEU A 8 0.10 -11.12 -10.10
C LEU A 8 0.69 -9.71 -10.06
N VAL A 9 -0.04 -8.69 -10.55
CA VAL A 9 0.40 -7.29 -10.44
C VAL A 9 0.52 -6.87 -8.98
N ALA A 10 -0.48 -7.17 -8.15
CA ALA A 10 -0.45 -6.83 -6.73
C ALA A 10 0.71 -7.51 -6.00
N TYR A 11 0.92 -8.81 -6.25
CA TYR A 11 2.03 -9.56 -5.66
C TYR A 11 3.38 -9.06 -6.17
N ALA A 12 3.50 -8.72 -7.45
CA ALA A 12 4.73 -8.15 -8.00
C ALA A 12 5.07 -6.79 -7.38
N LEU A 13 4.08 -5.94 -7.11
CA LEU A 13 4.29 -4.66 -6.42
C LEU A 13 4.79 -4.88 -4.99
N LEU A 14 4.12 -5.74 -4.22
CA LEU A 14 4.47 -6.02 -2.83
C LEU A 14 5.84 -6.72 -2.72
N ALA A 15 6.05 -7.79 -3.48
CA ALA A 15 7.33 -8.48 -3.53
C ALA A 15 8.44 -7.57 -4.06
N GLY A 16 8.16 -6.76 -5.08
CA GLY A 16 9.07 -5.78 -5.64
C GLY A 16 9.54 -4.76 -4.60
N SER A 17 8.63 -4.27 -3.74
CA SER A 17 9.02 -3.36 -2.66
C SER A 17 9.97 -4.02 -1.64
N VAL A 18 9.72 -5.29 -1.27
CA VAL A 18 10.65 -6.05 -0.42
C VAL A 18 12.00 -6.23 -1.11
N LEU A 19 12.00 -6.59 -2.40
CA LEU A 19 13.22 -6.75 -3.19
C LEU A 19 14.04 -5.45 -3.23
N VAL A 20 13.39 -4.30 -3.39
CA VAL A 20 14.06 -2.99 -3.31
C VAL A 20 14.70 -2.79 -1.94
N GLY A 21 14.01 -3.10 -0.85
CA GLY A 21 14.59 -3.04 0.50
C GLY A 21 15.81 -3.95 0.68
N LEU A 22 15.77 -5.16 0.11
CA LEU A 22 16.90 -6.09 0.12
C LEU A 22 18.09 -5.60 -0.71
N LEU A 23 17.84 -4.99 -1.87
CA LEU A 23 18.87 -4.39 -2.70
C LEU A 23 19.51 -3.18 -2.02
N LEU A 24 18.75 -2.44 -1.22
CA LEU A 24 19.20 -1.27 -0.46
C LEU A 24 19.73 -1.63 0.94
N TRP A 25 19.78 -2.90 1.31
CA TRP A 25 19.98 -3.35 2.70
C TRP A 25 21.22 -2.78 3.38
N SER A 26 22.33 -2.68 2.65
CA SER A 26 23.60 -2.13 3.15
C SER A 26 23.56 -0.62 3.40
N SER A 27 22.65 0.09 2.74
CA SER A 27 22.48 1.54 2.85
C SER A 27 21.39 1.95 3.83
N LEU A 28 20.50 1.02 4.20
CA LEU A 28 19.44 1.26 5.17
C LEU A 28 19.98 1.22 6.61
N PRO A 29 19.54 2.15 7.49
CA PRO A 29 19.93 2.18 8.90
C PRO A 29 19.33 1.01 9.69
N ASP A 30 19.97 0.63 10.80
CA ASP A 30 19.49 -0.46 11.66
C ASP A 30 18.17 -0.13 12.36
N SER A 31 17.93 1.16 12.64
CA SER A 31 16.67 1.71 13.13
C SER A 31 16.01 2.50 12.00
N MET A 32 14.86 2.02 11.53
CA MET A 32 14.12 2.62 10.42
C MET A 32 12.86 3.33 10.90
N ALA A 33 12.68 4.58 10.47
CA ALA A 33 11.42 5.31 10.60
C ALA A 33 10.33 4.65 9.75
N ILE A 34 9.15 4.43 10.31
CA ILE A 34 8.02 3.77 9.60
C ILE A 34 6.69 4.51 9.73
N HIS A 35 6.57 5.45 10.66
CA HIS A 35 5.39 6.29 10.84
C HIS A 35 5.82 7.75 10.99
N PHE A 36 4.99 8.65 10.47
CA PHE A 36 5.30 10.06 10.31
C PHE A 36 4.10 10.87 10.78
N GLY A 37 4.32 11.78 11.71
CA GLY A 37 3.27 12.65 12.26
C GLY A 37 2.81 13.71 11.25
N VAL A 38 1.85 14.54 11.67
CA VAL A 38 1.29 15.63 10.84
C VAL A 38 2.37 16.62 10.37
N GLY A 39 3.41 16.83 11.17
CA GLY A 39 4.56 17.68 10.80
C GLY A 39 5.54 17.04 9.82
N GLY A 40 5.34 15.78 9.43
CA GLY A 40 6.26 15.03 8.55
C GLY A 40 7.46 14.43 9.27
N GLU A 41 7.63 14.71 10.57
CA GLU A 41 8.67 14.09 11.39
C GLU A 41 8.30 12.65 11.78
N PRO A 42 9.28 11.74 11.82
CA PRO A 42 9.05 10.37 12.23
C PRO A 42 8.78 10.28 13.73
N ASP A 43 7.73 9.54 14.11
CA ASP A 43 7.33 9.32 15.51
C ASP A 43 7.38 7.83 15.91
N SER A 44 7.68 6.94 14.97
CA SER A 44 7.85 5.50 15.21
C SER A 44 9.01 4.92 14.41
N PHE A 45 9.77 4.05 15.08
CA PHE A 45 10.95 3.39 14.55
C PHE A 45 10.94 1.90 14.87
N VAL A 46 11.49 1.10 13.96
CA VAL A 46 11.60 -0.36 14.10
C VAL A 46 12.95 -0.85 13.59
N ALA A 47 13.30 -2.09 13.93
CA ALA A 47 14.48 -2.74 13.37
C ALA A 47 14.38 -2.87 11.83
N LYS A 48 15.51 -2.73 11.14
CA LYS A 48 15.61 -2.81 9.66
C LYS A 48 14.82 -3.97 9.01
N PRO A 49 14.89 -5.23 9.50
CA PRO A 49 14.11 -6.32 8.90
C PRO A 49 12.59 -6.06 8.99
N VAL A 50 12.14 -5.50 10.11
CA VAL A 50 10.74 -5.13 10.32
C VAL A 50 10.36 -3.98 9.40
N GLY A 51 11.20 -2.94 9.29
CA GLY A 51 10.97 -1.81 8.40
C GLY A 51 10.87 -2.20 6.93
N VAL A 52 11.59 -3.24 6.50
CA VAL A 52 11.54 -3.77 5.13
C VAL A 52 10.30 -4.65 4.88
N LEU A 53 9.84 -5.42 5.87
CA LEU A 53 8.83 -6.46 5.68
C LEU A 53 7.42 -6.07 6.12
N LEU A 54 7.27 -5.18 7.10
CA LEU A 54 6.01 -4.95 7.79
C LEU A 54 4.89 -4.49 6.84
N ALA A 55 5.08 -3.37 6.14
CA ALA A 55 4.04 -2.83 5.28
C ALA A 55 3.70 -3.75 4.09
N PRO A 56 4.67 -4.34 3.35
CA PRO A 56 4.35 -5.31 2.29
C PRO A 56 3.59 -6.54 2.81
N THR A 57 3.89 -7.01 4.03
CA THR A 57 3.19 -8.14 4.66
C THR A 57 1.74 -7.77 5.03
N ILE A 58 1.52 -6.57 5.59
CA ILE A 58 0.17 -6.05 5.83
C ILE A 58 -0.61 -5.96 4.52
N GLY A 59 0.03 -5.48 3.45
CA GLY A 59 -0.59 -5.40 2.13
C GLY A 59 -0.96 -6.74 1.53
N LEU A 60 -0.10 -7.74 1.70
CA LEU A 60 -0.42 -9.10 1.29
C LEU A 60 -1.63 -9.64 2.06
N GLY A 61 -1.65 -9.42 3.37
CA GLY A 61 -2.81 -9.78 4.21
C GLY A 61 -4.09 -9.08 3.77
N ALA A 62 -4.04 -7.80 3.42
CA ALA A 62 -5.19 -7.04 2.92
C ALA A 62 -5.69 -7.55 1.56
N VAL A 63 -4.78 -7.90 0.63
CA VAL A 63 -5.14 -8.52 -0.66
C VAL A 63 -5.81 -9.87 -0.44
N VAL A 64 -5.23 -10.72 0.41
CA VAL A 64 -5.81 -12.03 0.75
C VAL A 64 -7.18 -11.89 1.39
N LEU A 65 -7.35 -10.95 2.33
CA LEU A 65 -8.63 -10.68 2.96
C LEU A 65 -9.66 -10.15 1.96
N THR A 66 -9.24 -9.36 0.97
CA THR A 66 -10.14 -8.86 -0.08
C THR A 66 -10.65 -10.00 -0.96
N ARG A 67 -9.79 -10.97 -1.31
CA ARG A 67 -10.13 -12.12 -2.18
C ARG A 67 -10.89 -13.25 -1.49
N TYR A 68 -10.50 -13.55 -0.26
CA TYR A 68 -10.89 -14.78 0.44
C TYR A 68 -11.52 -14.50 1.80
N GLY A 69 -11.66 -13.22 2.17
CA GLY A 69 -12.26 -12.83 3.43
C GLY A 69 -13.74 -13.24 3.50
N PRO A 70 -14.24 -13.49 4.72
CA PRO A 70 -15.65 -13.79 4.89
C PRO A 70 -16.48 -12.58 4.44
N GLU A 71 -17.65 -12.81 3.87
CA GLU A 71 -18.51 -11.76 3.30
C GLU A 71 -18.74 -10.57 4.25
N ARG A 72 -18.83 -10.82 5.56
CA ARG A 72 -18.93 -9.78 6.61
C ARG A 72 -17.76 -8.79 6.66
N ALA A 73 -16.58 -9.19 6.21
CA ALA A 73 -15.38 -8.37 6.12
C ALA A 73 -15.20 -7.72 4.74
N SER A 74 -15.87 -8.26 3.70
CA SER A 74 -15.73 -7.87 2.30
C SER A 74 -17.01 -7.29 1.66
N ARG A 75 -18.05 -6.97 2.47
CA ARG A 75 -19.35 -6.43 2.01
C ARG A 75 -19.26 -5.24 1.06
N THR A 76 -18.11 -4.58 0.99
CA THR A 76 -17.81 -3.45 0.10
C THR A 76 -17.75 -3.82 -1.39
N TYR A 77 -17.54 -5.09 -1.76
CA TYR A 77 -17.29 -5.48 -3.15
C TYR A 77 -18.34 -6.46 -3.69
N GLY A 78 -19.55 -5.98 -3.98
CA GLY A 78 -20.57 -6.75 -4.70
C GLY A 78 -20.21 -7.07 -6.17
N SER A 79 -19.07 -6.55 -6.66
CA SER A 79 -18.64 -6.66 -8.06
C SER A 79 -17.18 -7.14 -8.14
N PRO A 80 -16.88 -8.23 -8.89
CA PRO A 80 -15.51 -8.72 -9.11
C PRO A 80 -14.56 -7.67 -9.71
N TYR A 81 -15.12 -6.68 -10.40
CA TYR A 81 -14.34 -5.57 -10.92
C TYR A 81 -13.83 -4.65 -9.80
N ILE A 82 -14.70 -4.26 -8.86
CA ILE A 82 -14.32 -3.33 -7.79
C ILE A 82 -13.31 -4.00 -6.86
N GLU A 83 -13.50 -5.30 -6.60
CA GLU A 83 -12.52 -6.11 -5.90
C GLU A 83 -11.14 -6.08 -6.58
N ASN A 84 -11.09 -6.25 -7.91
CA ASN A 84 -9.83 -6.15 -8.66
C ASN A 84 -9.17 -4.78 -8.54
N VAL A 85 -9.96 -3.70 -8.65
CA VAL A 85 -9.43 -2.34 -8.51
C VAL A 85 -8.93 -2.10 -7.09
N ALA A 86 -9.66 -2.54 -6.07
CA ALA A 86 -9.26 -2.43 -4.68
C ALA A 86 -7.95 -3.17 -4.38
N VAL A 87 -7.76 -4.37 -4.94
CA VAL A 87 -6.52 -5.15 -4.82
C VAL A 87 -5.33 -4.39 -5.40
N VAL A 88 -5.44 -3.88 -6.64
CA VAL A 88 -4.35 -3.10 -7.26
C VAL A 88 -4.10 -1.81 -6.51
N PHE A 89 -5.16 -1.09 -6.12
CA PHE A 89 -5.08 0.15 -5.36
C PHE A 89 -4.33 -0.07 -4.05
N THR A 90 -4.72 -1.07 -3.27
CA THR A 90 -4.09 -1.42 -1.99
C THR A 90 -2.61 -1.75 -2.17
N ALA A 91 -2.27 -2.63 -3.10
CA ALA A 91 -0.88 -3.01 -3.36
C ALA A 91 -0.03 -1.83 -3.83
N THR A 92 -0.60 -0.94 -4.66
CA THR A 92 0.08 0.26 -5.15
C THR A 92 0.34 1.25 -4.03
N VAL A 93 -0.67 1.57 -3.20
CA VAL A 93 -0.52 2.51 -2.07
C VAL A 93 0.53 2.01 -1.09
N ILE A 94 0.54 0.71 -0.80
CA ILE A 94 1.50 0.10 0.13
C ILE A 94 2.91 0.11 -0.45
N ALA A 95 3.10 -0.31 -1.70
CA ALA A 95 4.40 -0.28 -2.36
C ALA A 95 4.94 1.16 -2.47
N TYR A 96 4.06 2.13 -2.74
CA TYR A 96 4.42 3.55 -2.82
C TYR A 96 4.85 4.11 -1.45
N ALA A 97 4.07 3.85 -0.40
CA ALA A 97 4.41 4.23 0.96
C ALA A 97 5.72 3.57 1.42
N GLN A 98 5.96 2.31 1.03
CA GLN A 98 7.23 1.63 1.32
C GLN A 98 8.42 2.29 0.61
N GLY A 99 8.23 2.77 -0.64
CA GLY A 99 9.23 3.58 -1.33
C GLY A 99 9.56 4.88 -0.60
N PHE A 100 8.55 5.56 -0.05
CA PHE A 100 8.75 6.74 0.79
C PHE A 100 9.54 6.42 2.05
N VAL A 101 9.20 5.32 2.74
CA VAL A 101 9.94 4.85 3.92
C VAL A 101 11.42 4.64 3.57
N TYR A 102 11.75 4.02 2.45
CA TYR A 102 13.13 3.87 2.02
C TYR A 102 13.80 5.20 1.71
N ALA A 103 13.15 6.07 0.94
CA ALA A 103 13.69 7.38 0.60
C ALA A 103 14.01 8.22 1.85
N TRP A 104 13.11 8.21 2.83
CA TRP A 104 13.34 8.92 4.09
C TRP A 104 14.53 8.33 4.86
N ASN A 105 14.58 7.00 5.02
CA ASN A 105 15.64 6.33 5.78
C ASN A 105 17.02 6.37 5.08
N LEU A 106 17.06 6.61 3.76
CA LEU A 106 18.29 6.90 3.01
C LEU A 106 18.74 8.37 3.15
N GLY A 107 17.98 9.22 3.83
CA GLY A 107 18.35 10.61 4.11
C GLY A 107 17.82 11.64 3.13
N TYR A 108 17.02 11.26 2.12
CA TYR A 108 16.43 12.21 1.16
C TYR A 108 15.36 13.12 1.79
N ARG A 109 14.77 12.69 2.92
CA ARG A 109 13.80 13.43 3.73
C ARG A 109 12.68 14.15 2.93
N PRO A 110 11.96 13.45 2.02
CA PRO A 110 10.84 14.04 1.30
C PRO A 110 9.71 14.42 2.27
N GLY A 111 9.02 15.53 2.02
CA GLY A 111 7.85 15.91 2.83
C GLY A 111 6.72 14.87 2.72
N SER A 112 6.03 14.60 3.83
CA SER A 112 4.94 13.60 3.92
C SER A 112 3.79 13.84 2.93
N LEU A 113 3.61 15.08 2.48
CA LEU A 113 2.64 15.46 1.45
C LEU A 113 2.84 14.71 0.11
N VAL A 114 4.07 14.29 -0.20
CA VAL A 114 4.38 13.50 -1.40
C VAL A 114 3.67 12.15 -1.38
N VAL A 115 3.38 11.60 -0.19
CA VAL A 115 2.56 10.39 -0.06
C VAL A 115 1.09 10.74 0.11
N LEU A 116 0.79 11.66 1.03
CA LEU A 116 -0.58 11.94 1.42
C LEU A 116 -1.44 12.44 0.25
N VAL A 117 -0.95 13.41 -0.53
CA VAL A 117 -1.74 14.03 -1.61
C VAL A 117 -2.06 13.01 -2.71
N PRO A 118 -1.09 12.27 -3.30
CA PRO A 118 -1.40 11.27 -4.32
C PRO A 118 -2.32 10.16 -3.82
N VAL A 119 -2.14 9.68 -2.58
CA VAL A 119 -2.99 8.63 -2.02
C VAL A 119 -4.42 9.12 -1.83
N LEU A 120 -4.62 10.33 -1.30
CA LEU A 120 -5.96 10.91 -1.13
C LEU A 120 -6.64 11.19 -2.47
N LEU A 121 -5.90 11.68 -3.47
CA LEU A 121 -6.43 11.88 -4.82
C LEU A 121 -6.84 10.56 -5.46
N ALA A 122 -6.00 9.52 -5.35
CA ALA A 122 -6.31 8.19 -5.87
C ALA A 122 -7.50 7.55 -5.15
N ALA A 123 -7.59 7.70 -3.82
CA ALA A 123 -8.73 7.23 -3.03
C ALA A 123 -10.03 7.97 -3.41
N GLY A 124 -9.98 9.29 -3.53
CA GLY A 124 -11.12 10.11 -3.94
C GLY A 124 -11.59 9.75 -5.36
N ALA A 125 -10.66 9.56 -6.29
CA ALA A 125 -10.97 9.10 -7.64
C ALA A 125 -11.59 7.68 -7.63
N PHE A 126 -11.08 6.77 -6.81
CA PHE A 126 -11.64 5.44 -6.65
C PHE A 126 -13.09 5.48 -6.12
N VAL A 127 -13.35 6.26 -5.07
CA VAL A 127 -14.69 6.43 -4.51
C VAL A 127 -15.65 7.11 -5.50
N ALA A 128 -15.21 8.17 -6.18
CA ALA A 128 -16.02 8.83 -7.20
C ALA A 128 -16.36 7.88 -8.36
N TYR A 129 -15.39 7.05 -8.77
CA TYR A 129 -15.58 6.06 -9.81
C TYR A 129 -16.58 4.97 -9.40
N THR A 130 -16.50 4.43 -8.18
CA THR A 130 -17.48 3.44 -7.71
C THR A 130 -18.87 4.05 -7.57
N TYR A 131 -18.96 5.28 -7.06
CA TYR A 131 -20.23 5.99 -6.92
C TYR A 131 -20.93 6.26 -8.26
N THR A 132 -20.19 6.77 -9.25
CA THR A 132 -20.73 7.07 -10.59
C THR A 132 -21.12 5.83 -11.38
N ARG A 133 -20.51 4.69 -11.08
CA ARG A 133 -20.79 3.42 -11.77
C ARG A 133 -21.95 2.65 -11.17
N ASP A 134 -22.02 2.55 -9.86
CA ASP A 134 -22.94 1.62 -9.19
C ASP A 134 -24.22 2.28 -8.66
N GLY A 135 -24.26 3.61 -8.57
CA GLY A 135 -25.47 4.33 -8.13
C GLY A 135 -25.90 3.93 -6.72
N THR A 136 -25.36 4.61 -5.71
CA THR A 136 -25.51 4.33 -4.26
C THR A 136 -25.05 2.92 -3.81
N PRO A 137 -24.11 2.82 -2.85
CA PRO A 137 -23.84 1.54 -2.19
C PRO A 137 -25.09 1.10 -1.42
N SER A 138 -25.57 -0.12 -1.66
CA SER A 138 -26.60 -0.79 -0.84
C SER A 138 -26.08 -1.13 0.56
#